data_AF-A0A285U9R7-F1
#
_entry.id   AF-A0A285U9R7-F1
#
_cell.length_a   1.000
_cell.length_b   1.000
_cell.length_c   1.000
_cell.angle_alpha   90.00
_cell.angle_beta   90.00
_cell.angle_gamma   90.00
#
_symmetry.space_group_name_H-M   'P 1'
#
loop_
_entity.id
_entity.type
_entity.pdbx_description
1 polymer ?
#
loop_
_entity_poly.entity_id
_entity_poly.type
_entity_poly.pdbx_seq_one_letter_code
_entity_poly.pdbx_strand_id
1 'polypeptide(L)'
;MTNEQKIARLACCVPFCRRTRHNREGYSEWICAVHWPLVSKTLKRRRMRLDRRYRRLFGSNPFWAYKGGSPERLEAVKLDRLRGKAWDACKRQAIERAAGI
;
A
#
# COMPACT_ATOMS: atom_id res chain seq x y z
N MET A 1 17.48 6.72 -24.53
CA MET A 1 16.82 7.86 -23.85
C MET A 1 17.07 7.74 -22.36
N THR A 2 18.02 8.53 -21.86
CA THR A 2 18.54 8.52 -20.50
C THR A 2 17.50 9.03 -19.52
N ASN A 3 16.67 8.13 -19.01
CA ASN A 3 15.73 8.45 -17.95
C ASN A 3 16.46 8.31 -16.62
N GLU A 4 17.31 9.29 -16.35
CA GLU A 4 17.81 9.63 -15.02
C GLU A 4 16.59 10.06 -14.19
N GLN A 5 15.70 9.11 -13.91
CA GLN A 5 14.53 9.31 -13.07
C GLN A 5 15.09 9.66 -11.71
N LYS A 6 15.14 10.97 -11.41
CA LYS A 6 15.35 11.50 -10.06
C LYS A 6 14.59 10.57 -9.14
N ILE A 7 15.33 9.75 -8.37
CA ILE A 7 14.76 8.79 -7.44
C ILE A 7 13.96 9.62 -6.44
N ALA A 8 12.68 9.82 -6.73
CA ALA A 8 11.88 10.77 -6.02
C ALA A 8 11.82 10.29 -4.57
N ARG A 9 12.12 11.20 -3.65
CA ARG A 9 11.96 10.91 -2.23
C ARG A 9 10.47 10.82 -1.95
N LEU A 10 10.00 9.67 -1.49
CA LEU A 10 8.61 9.48 -1.06
C LEU A 10 8.48 9.93 0.40
N ALA A 11 7.65 10.94 0.64
CA ALA A 11 7.35 11.42 1.99
C ALA A 11 6.44 10.44 2.74
N CYS A 12 6.55 10.42 4.07
CA CYS A 12 5.59 9.71 4.91
C CYS A 12 4.21 10.36 4.73
N CYS A 13 3.16 9.55 4.57
CA CYS A 13 1.78 10.03 4.43
C CYS A 13 1.14 10.49 5.75
N VAL A 14 1.89 10.57 6.85
CA VAL A 14 1.38 11.08 8.14
C VAL A 14 1.60 12.59 8.17
N PRO A 15 0.56 13.41 8.46
CA PRO A 15 0.68 14.86 8.52
C PRO A 15 1.84 15.32 9.40
N PHE A 16 2.50 16.40 8.98
CA PHE A 16 3.65 17.02 9.65
C PHE A 16 4.91 16.14 9.79
N CYS A 17 4.88 14.88 9.33
CA CYS A 17 6.05 14.02 9.29
C CYS A 17 6.98 14.44 8.14
N ARG A 18 8.22 14.84 8.47
CA ARG A 18 9.24 15.20 7.47
C ARG A 18 10.08 14.01 6.97
N ARG A 19 9.82 12.79 7.48
CA ARG A 19 10.58 11.60 7.07
C ARG A 19 10.27 11.26 5.62
N THR A 20 11.32 10.91 4.88
CA THR A 20 11.27 10.53 3.47
C THR A 20 12.11 9.27 3.24
N ARG A 21 11.78 8.48 2.21
CA ARG A 21 12.59 7.33 1.76
C ARG A 21 12.88 7.43 0.27
N HIS A 22 13.90 6.70 -0.18
CA HIS A 22 14.06 6.42 -1.61
C HIS A 22 12.89 5.54 -2.09
N ASN A 23 12.36 5.88 -3.27
CA ASN A 23 11.22 5.19 -3.89
C ASN A 23 11.64 4.45 -5.15
N ARG A 24 12.56 3.48 -5.01
CA ARG A 24 13.06 2.70 -6.16
C ARG A 24 11.96 1.84 -6.77
N GLU A 25 10.98 1.47 -5.96
CA GLU A 25 9.90 0.56 -6.32
C GLU A 25 8.65 1.25 -6.84
N GLY A 26 8.62 2.59 -6.90
CA GLY A 26 7.50 3.35 -7.47
C GLY A 26 6.21 3.32 -6.64
N TYR A 27 6.30 3.20 -5.31
CA TYR A 27 5.13 3.27 -4.44
C TYR A 27 4.50 4.68 -4.46
N SER A 28 3.16 4.74 -4.37
CA SER A 28 2.42 6.00 -4.29
C SER A 28 2.37 6.59 -2.87
N GLU A 29 2.38 5.72 -1.85
CA GLU A 29 2.26 6.12 -0.44
C GLU A 29 3.19 5.28 0.44
N TRP A 30 3.60 5.85 1.57
CA TRP A 30 4.45 5.19 2.54
C TRP A 30 4.20 5.69 3.96
N ILE A 31 4.26 4.78 4.94
CA ILE A 31 4.26 5.10 6.37
C ILE A 31 5.66 4.82 6.90
N CYS A 32 6.29 5.80 7.54
CA CYS A 32 7.66 5.68 8.02
C CYS A 32 7.81 4.70 9.19
N ALA A 33 9.05 4.28 9.45
CA ALA A 33 9.36 3.31 10.51
C ALA A 33 8.96 3.78 11.93
N VAL A 34 8.78 5.09 12.16
CA VAL A 34 8.32 5.65 13.44
C VAL A 34 6.80 5.55 13.58
N HIS A 35 6.04 5.80 12.51
CA HIS A 35 4.57 5.76 12.54
C HIS A 35 4.00 4.36 12.29
N TRP A 36 4.73 3.48 11.59
CA TRP A 36 4.27 2.13 11.34
C TRP A 36 4.00 1.32 12.62
N PRO A 37 4.82 1.40 13.68
CA PRO A 37 4.53 0.80 14.99
C PRO A 37 3.17 1.22 15.57
N LEU A 38 2.70 2.44 15.32
CA LEU A 38 1.41 2.94 15.82
C LEU A 38 0.22 2.15 15.25
N VAL A 39 0.36 1.52 14.09
CA VAL A 39 -0.69 0.67 13.54
C VAL A 39 -0.79 -0.65 14.31
N SER A 40 -2.00 -1.01 14.71
CA SER A 40 -2.30 -2.22 15.47
C SER A 40 -1.90 -3.51 14.73
N LYS A 41 -1.52 -4.54 15.50
CA LYS A 41 -1.17 -5.86 14.95
C LYS A 41 -2.31 -6.47 14.13
N THR A 42 -3.57 -6.22 14.50
CA THR A 42 -4.76 -6.72 13.81
C THR A 42 -4.87 -6.17 12.39
N LEU A 43 -4.73 -4.86 12.21
CA LEU A 43 -4.77 -4.25 10.87
C LEU A 43 -3.59 -4.70 10.01
N LYS A 44 -2.39 -4.78 10.58
CA LYS A 44 -1.20 -5.31 9.90
C LYS A 44 -1.41 -6.75 9.41
N ARG A 45 -1.96 -7.62 10.26
CA ARG A 45 -2.30 -9.01 9.92
C ARG A 45 -3.34 -9.08 8.81
N ARG A 46 -4.39 -8.25 8.87
CA ARG A 46 -5.43 -8.19 7.83
C ARG A 46 -4.83 -7.82 6.47
N ARG A 47 -4.01 -6.76 6.41
CA ARG A 47 -3.29 -6.35 5.19
C ARG A 47 -2.42 -7.49 4.66
N MET A 48 -1.63 -8.12 5.53
CA MET A 48 -0.73 -9.21 5.13
C MET A 48 -1.49 -10.43 4.59
N ARG A 49 -2.64 -10.80 5.17
CA ARG A 49 -3.48 -11.91 4.67
C ARG A 49 -4.00 -11.63 3.27
N LEU A 50 -4.50 -10.41 3.02
CA LEU A 50 -4.99 -10.01 1.71
C LEU A 50 -3.87 -9.95 0.66
N ASP A 51 -2.71 -9.44 1.06
CA ASP A 51 -1.53 -9.39 0.19
C ASP A 51 -1.05 -10.79 -0.21
N ARG A 52 -0.96 -11.72 0.75
CA ARG A 52 -0.62 -13.12 0.48
C ARG A 52 -1.65 -13.81 -0.41
N ARG A 53 -2.95 -13.54 -0.18
CA ARG A 53 -4.02 -14.09 -1.01
C ARG A 53 -3.93 -13.59 -2.45
N TYR A 54 -3.71 -12.28 -2.64
CA TYR A 54 -3.56 -11.71 -3.98
C TYR A 54 -2.35 -12.30 -4.70
N ARG A 55 -1.17 -12.34 -4.05
CA ARG A 55 0.04 -12.92 -4.64
C ARG A 55 -0.11 -14.40 -4.98
N ARG A 56 -0.85 -15.16 -4.17
CA ARG A 56 -1.11 -16.58 -4.45
C ARG A 56 -1.95 -16.77 -5.71
N LEU A 57 -2.95 -15.92 -5.94
CA LEU A 57 -3.88 -16.07 -7.06
C LEU A 57 -3.37 -15.40 -8.34
N PHE A 58 -2.69 -14.26 -8.22
CA PHE A 58 -2.37 -13.37 -9.34
C PHE A 58 -0.87 -13.04 -9.46
N GLY A 59 -0.03 -13.55 -8.56
CA GLY A 59 1.40 -13.26 -8.54
C GLY A 59 1.72 -11.77 -8.37
N SER A 60 2.62 -11.27 -9.20
CA SER A 60 2.96 -9.84 -9.30
C SER A 60 2.13 -9.09 -10.35
N ASN A 61 1.18 -9.76 -11.01
CA ASN A 61 0.42 -9.15 -12.09
C ASN A 61 -0.60 -8.15 -11.54
N PRO A 62 -0.65 -6.92 -12.07
CA PRO A 62 -1.73 -6.00 -11.73
C PRO A 62 -3.05 -6.49 -12.32
N PHE A 63 -4.18 -6.05 -11.74
CA PHE A 63 -5.50 -6.50 -12.21
C PHE A 63 -5.77 -6.13 -13.67
N TRP A 64 -5.12 -5.09 -14.21
CA TRP A 64 -5.31 -4.69 -15.60
C TRP A 64 -4.62 -5.60 -16.62
N ALA A 65 -3.77 -6.53 -16.17
CA ALA A 65 -3.15 -7.55 -17.02
C ALA A 65 -4.16 -8.57 -17.57
N TYR A 66 -5.34 -8.69 -16.94
CA TYR A 66 -6.39 -9.62 -17.34
C TYR A 66 -7.43 -8.95 -18.25
N LYS A 67 -8.07 -9.73 -19.13
CA LYS A 67 -9.08 -9.22 -20.07
C LYS A 67 -10.23 -8.52 -19.35
N GLY A 68 -10.66 -7.38 -19.88
CA GLY A 68 -11.84 -6.64 -19.39
C GLY A 68 -13.07 -7.55 -19.28
N GLY A 69 -13.75 -7.52 -18.12
CA GLY A 69 -14.95 -8.31 -17.87
C GLY A 69 -14.73 -9.81 -17.61
N SER A 70 -13.50 -10.32 -17.66
CA SER A 70 -13.24 -11.73 -17.36
C SER A 70 -13.44 -12.05 -15.86
N PRO A 71 -13.82 -13.29 -15.49
CA PRO A 71 -13.94 -13.69 -14.09
C PRO A 71 -12.68 -13.41 -13.26
N GLU A 72 -11.51 -13.67 -13.83
CA GLU A 72 -10.20 -13.44 -13.18
C GLU A 72 -9.98 -11.95 -12.91
N ARG A 73 -10.29 -11.09 -13.89
CA ARG A 73 -10.18 -9.64 -13.70
C ARG A 73 -11.12 -9.16 -12.59
N LEU A 74 -12.37 -9.63 -12.58
CA LEU A 74 -13.35 -9.25 -11.57
C LEU A 74 -12.87 -9.65 -10.16
N GLU A 75 -12.32 -10.85 -10.00
CA GLU A 75 -11.74 -11.29 -8.73
C GLU A 75 -10.48 -10.48 -8.34
N ALA A 76 -9.58 -10.25 -9.29
CA ALA A 76 -8.38 -9.44 -9.06
C ALA A 76 -8.73 -8.02 -8.62
N VAL A 77 -9.69 -7.35 -9.28
CA VAL A 77 -10.20 -6.03 -8.90
C VAL A 77 -10.80 -6.06 -7.50
N LYS A 78 -11.60 -7.09 -7.17
CA LYS A 78 -12.20 -7.23 -5.84
C LYS A 78 -11.14 -7.33 -4.74
N LEU A 79 -10.13 -8.19 -4.92
CA LEU A 79 -9.06 -8.34 -3.94
C LEU A 79 -8.15 -7.12 -3.85
N ASP A 80 -7.86 -6.48 -4.98
CA ASP A 80 -7.06 -5.25 -5.01
C ASP A 80 -7.75 -4.12 -4.22
N ARG A 81 -9.05 -3.91 -4.44
CA ARG A 81 -9.86 -2.98 -3.65
C ARG A 81 -9.85 -3.31 -2.15
N LEU A 82 -9.92 -4.58 -1.79
CA LEU A 82 -9.84 -5.00 -0.38
C LEU A 82 -8.45 -4.72 0.22
N ARG A 83 -7.37 -4.92 -0.54
CA ARG A 83 -6.01 -4.53 -0.12
C ARG A 83 -5.91 -3.03 0.08
N GLY A 84 -6.46 -2.22 -0.83
CA GLY A 84 -6.56 -0.77 -0.71
C GLY A 84 -7.27 -0.36 0.58
N LYS A 85 -8.49 -0.87 0.83
CA LYS A 85 -9.24 -0.60 2.08
C LYS A 85 -8.46 -0.99 3.34
N ALA A 86 -7.72 -2.11 3.31
CA ALA A 86 -6.90 -2.52 4.43
C ALA A 86 -5.69 -1.60 4.65
N TRP A 87 -5.10 -1.07 3.58
CA TRP A 87 -4.08 -0.05 3.65
C TRP A 87 -4.63 1.27 4.21
N ASP A 88 -5.77 1.75 3.71
CA ASP A 88 -6.41 2.98 4.19
C ASP A 88 -6.73 2.90 5.69
N ALA A 89 -7.18 1.74 6.18
CA ALA A 89 -7.38 1.53 7.61
C ALA A 89 -6.06 1.64 8.41
N CYS A 90 -4.94 1.10 7.89
CA CYS A 90 -3.64 1.25 8.52
C CYS A 90 -3.17 2.72 8.51
N LYS A 91 -3.31 3.40 7.37
CA LYS A 91 -2.95 4.80 7.17
C LYS A 91 -3.73 5.70 8.13
N ARG A 92 -5.04 5.54 8.19
CA ARG A 92 -5.92 6.28 9.10
C ARG A 92 -5.48 6.12 10.56
N GLN A 93 -5.30 4.89 11.04
CA GLN A 93 -4.87 4.66 12.41
C GLN A 93 -3.46 5.21 12.70
N ALA A 94 -2.55 5.19 11.73
CA ALA A 94 -1.24 5.80 11.89
C ALA A 94 -1.35 7.33 12.06
N ILE A 95 -2.25 7.96 11.30
CA ILE A 95 -2.50 9.41 11.36
C ILE A 95 -3.15 9.80 12.69
N GLU A 96 -4.24 9.12 13.05
CA GLU A 96 -4.99 9.36 14.30
C GLU A 96 -4.03 9.28 15.51
N ARG A 97 -3.28 8.18 15.63
CA ARG A 97 -2.37 7.96 16.76
C ARG A 97 -1.15 8.88 16.76
N ALA A 98 -0.67 9.31 15.60
CA ALA A 98 0.41 10.29 15.53
C ALA A 98 -0.07 11.69 15.95
N ALA A 99 -1.35 12.00 15.75
CA ALA A 99 -1.99 13.22 16.22
C ALA A 99 -2.47 13.13 17.68
N GLY A 100 -2.41 11.95 18.31
CA GLY A 100 -2.83 11.74 19.70
C GLY A 100 -4.33 11.48 19.88
N ILE A 101 -5.03 11.03 18.84
CA ILE A 101 -6.47 10.70 18.85
C ILE A 101 -6.75 9.25 18.43
#